data_AF-A0A8H5GPX1-F1
#
_entry.id   AF-A0A8H5GPX1-F1
#
_cell.length_a   1.000
_cell.length_b   1.000
_cell.length_c   1.000
_cell.angle_alpha   90.00
_cell.angle_beta   90.00
_cell.angle_gamma   90.00
#
_symmetry.space_group_name_H-M   'P 1'
#
loop_
_entity.id
_entity.type
_entity.pdbx_description
1 polymer ?
#
loop_
_entity_poly.entity_id
_entity_poly.type
_entity_poly.pdbx_seq_one_letter_code
_entity_poly.pdbx_strand_id
1 'polypeptide(L)'
;MATPSRQMILNLYSSTLRTAKSFSSYNFRNYFVRRTRDVFRSIQAEKDASRVQSMYTEAVQDLAVLRRSAIVNQLYGGWRLAVEDPSKPVLERSDN
;
A
#
# COMPACT_ATOMS: atom_id res chain seq x y z
N MET A 1 -15.66 21.36 3.44
CA MET A 1 -14.73 20.33 3.99
C MET A 1 -13.31 20.84 3.85
N ALA A 2 -12.45 20.61 4.84
CA ALA A 2 -11.11 21.20 4.91
C ALA A 2 -10.08 20.36 4.12
N THR A 3 -9.12 21.05 3.48
CA THR A 3 -7.94 20.44 2.84
C THR A 3 -7.14 19.62 3.86
N PRO A 4 -6.63 18.43 3.51
CA PRO A 4 -5.97 17.57 4.48
C PRO A 4 -4.62 18.17 4.85
N SER A 5 -4.27 18.11 6.13
CA SER A 5 -2.96 18.62 6.57
C SER A 5 -1.82 17.74 6.04
N ARG A 6 -0.62 18.32 5.92
CA ARG A 6 0.59 17.58 5.53
C ARG A 6 0.82 16.33 6.40
N GLN A 7 0.54 16.43 7.70
CA GLN A 7 0.69 15.30 8.62
C GLN A 7 -0.30 14.17 8.32
N MET A 8 -1.55 14.50 7.97
CA MET A 8 -2.55 13.49 7.58
C MET A 8 -2.11 12.73 6.33
N ILE A 9 -1.58 13.44 5.33
CA ILE A 9 -1.07 12.83 4.09
C ILE A 9 0.12 11.90 4.39
N LEU A 10 1.08 12.32 5.23
CA LEU A 10 2.22 11.49 5.61
C LEU A 10 1.84 10.25 6.43
N ASN A 11 0.87 10.39 7.32
CA ASN A 11 0.33 9.26 8.09
C ASN A 11 -0.35 8.25 7.16
N LEU A 12 -1.14 8.74 6.20
CA LEU A 12 -1.79 7.89 5.20
C LEU A 12 -0.74 7.19 4.33
N TYR A 13 0.25 7.92 3.81
CA TYR A 13 1.36 7.34 3.03
C TYR A 13 2.05 6.20 3.78
N SER A 14 2.41 6.44 5.04
CA SER A 14 3.11 5.47 5.87
C SER A 14 2.24 4.24 6.14
N SER A 15 0.93 4.43 6.38
CA SER A 15 -0.02 3.34 6.55
C SER A 15 -0.14 2.50 5.28
N THR A 16 -0.35 3.14 4.11
CA THR A 16 -0.48 2.45 2.82
C THR A 16 0.80 1.73 2.46
N LEU A 17 1.97 2.32 2.70
CA LEU A 17 3.26 1.68 2.43
C LEU A 17 3.50 0.46 3.32
N ARG A 18 3.09 0.52 4.60
CA ARG A 18 3.16 -0.64 5.50
C ARG A 18 2.25 -1.77 5.03
N THR A 19 1.00 -1.47 4.65
CA THR A 19 0.08 -2.48 4.11
C THR A 19 0.57 -3.05 2.77
N ALA A 20 1.12 -2.24 1.87
CA ALA A 20 1.70 -2.72 0.63
C ALA A 20 2.86 -3.70 0.87
N LYS A 21 3.66 -3.48 1.92
CA LYS A 21 4.77 -4.36 2.30
C LYS A 21 4.32 -5.67 2.95
N SER A 22 3.11 -5.75 3.50
CA SER A 22 2.62 -6.95 4.18
C SER A 22 2.11 -8.03 3.23
N PHE A 23 1.96 -7.74 1.93
CA PHE A 23 1.64 -8.76 0.93
C PHE A 23 2.71 -9.87 0.90
N SER A 24 2.27 -11.12 0.98
CA SER A 24 3.14 -12.30 0.87
C SER A 24 3.67 -12.44 -0.56
N SER A 25 2.80 -12.22 -1.55
CA SER A 25 3.13 -12.34 -2.97
C SER A 25 4.10 -11.24 -3.45
N TYR A 26 5.23 -11.64 -4.01
CA TYR A 26 6.27 -10.73 -4.51
C TYR A 26 5.74 -9.69 -5.51
N ASN A 27 4.93 -10.12 -6.47
CA ASN A 27 4.41 -9.22 -7.51
C ASN A 27 3.52 -8.13 -6.93
N PHE A 28 2.57 -8.51 -6.06
CA PHE A 28 1.66 -7.55 -5.41
C PHE A 28 2.42 -6.61 -4.47
N ARG A 29 3.31 -7.14 -3.64
CA ARG A 29 4.13 -6.33 -2.74
C ARG A 29 4.90 -5.24 -3.49
N ASN A 30 5.63 -5.61 -4.54
CA ASN A 30 6.41 -4.65 -5.31
C ASN A 30 5.55 -3.68 -6.11
N TYR A 31 4.47 -4.17 -6.72
CA TYR A 31 3.53 -3.33 -7.45
C TYR A 31 2.90 -2.27 -6.55
N PHE A 32 2.33 -2.67 -5.42
CA PHE A 32 1.66 -1.74 -4.51
C PHE A 32 2.65 -0.78 -3.85
N VAL A 33 3.87 -1.21 -3.50
CA VAL A 33 4.91 -0.30 -3.00
C VAL A 33 5.24 0.79 -4.03
N ARG A 34 5.39 0.42 -5.31
CA ARG A 34 5.63 1.39 -6.40
C ARG A 34 4.42 2.31 -6.58
N ARG A 35 3.22 1.74 -6.73
CA ARG A 35 1.97 2.48 -6.92
C ARG A 35 1.72 3.49 -5.78
N THR A 36 1.93 3.11 -4.52
CA THR A 36 1.81 4.03 -3.39
C THR A 36 2.80 5.19 -3.50
N ARG A 37 4.06 4.95 -3.89
CA ARG A 37 5.03 6.04 -4.08
C ARG A 37 4.58 6.99 -5.19
N ASP A 38 4.12 6.46 -6.31
CA ASP A 38 3.71 7.27 -7.46
C ASP A 38 2.47 8.12 -7.15
N VAL A 39 1.46 7.53 -6.49
CA VAL A 39 0.23 8.24 -6.06
C VAL A 39 0.55 9.35 -5.07
N PHE A 40 1.40 9.10 -4.07
CA PHE A 40 1.70 10.16 -3.08
C PHE A 40 2.63 11.24 -3.64
N ARG A 41 3.45 10.92 -4.65
CA ARG A 41 4.18 11.93 -5.43
C ARG A 41 3.24 12.80 -6.25
N SER A 42 2.19 12.24 -6.86
CA SER A 42 1.21 13.04 -7.58
C SER A 42 0.38 13.92 -6.64
N ILE A 43 -0.02 13.42 -5.46
CA ILE A 43 -0.65 14.24 -4.41
C ILE A 43 0.25 15.40 -3.99
N GLN A 44 1.56 15.15 -3.82
CA GLN A 44 2.53 16.18 -3.45
C GLN A 44 2.72 17.25 -4.54
N ALA A 45 2.63 16.86 -5.82
CA ALA A 45 2.82 17.76 -6.96
C ALA A 45 1.58 18.61 -7.29
N GLU A 46 0.40 18.20 -6.81
CA GLU A 46 -0.87 18.90 -7.02
C GLU A 46 -0.93 20.20 -6.21
N LYS A 47 -1.40 21.27 -6.86
CA LYS A 47 -1.48 22.62 -6.27
C LYS A 47 -2.91 23.01 -5.92
N ASP A 48 -3.89 22.40 -6.58
CA ASP A 48 -5.30 22.65 -6.32
C ASP A 48 -5.75 21.92 -5.06
N ALA A 49 -6.13 22.71 -4.04
CA ALA A 49 -6.57 22.21 -2.74
C ALA A 49 -7.80 21.29 -2.83
N SER A 50 -8.68 21.50 -3.81
CA SER A 50 -9.87 20.68 -4.03
C SER A 50 -9.51 19.30 -4.59
N ARG A 51 -8.53 19.25 -5.51
CA ARG A 51 -7.99 18.01 -6.08
C ARG A 51 -7.17 17.23 -5.06
N VAL A 52 -6.35 17.90 -4.26
CA VAL A 52 -5.64 17.26 -3.14
C VAL A 52 -6.63 16.58 -2.19
N GLN A 53 -7.75 17.24 -1.90
CA GLN A 53 -8.79 16.67 -1.05
C GLN A 53 -9.44 15.43 -1.68
N SER A 54 -9.80 15.47 -2.97
CA SER A 54 -10.41 14.32 -3.64
C SER A 54 -9.44 13.12 -3.72
N MET A 55 -8.19 13.37 -4.10
CA MET A 55 -7.14 12.35 -4.14
C MET A 55 -6.86 11.75 -2.76
N TYR A 56 -6.88 12.56 -1.71
CA TYR A 56 -6.75 12.07 -0.33
C TYR A 56 -7.92 11.15 0.03
N THR A 57 -9.16 11.54 -0.29
CA THR A 57 -10.34 10.71 0.01
C THR A 57 -10.31 9.38 -0.75
N GLU A 58 -9.88 9.39 -2.01
CA GLU A 58 -9.68 8.17 -2.81
C GLU A 58 -8.60 7.28 -2.19
N ALA A 59 -7.44 7.85 -1.83
CA ALA A 59 -6.35 7.10 -1.20
C ALA A 59 -6.74 6.48 0.15
N VAL A 60 -7.65 7.09 0.91
CA VAL A 60 -8.22 6.51 2.14
C VAL A 60 -9.08 5.29 1.82
N GLN A 61 -9.92 5.35 0.78
CA GLN A 61 -10.73 4.22 0.33
C GLN A 61 -9.85 3.08 -0.19
N ASP A 62 -8.84 3.41 -0.99
CA ASP A 62 -7.85 2.47 -1.51
C ASP A 62 -7.10 1.76 -0.39
N LEU A 63 -6.71 2.47 0.68
CA LEU A 63 -6.09 1.84 1.84
C LEU A 63 -6.99 0.77 2.46
N ALA A 64 -8.29 1.03 2.57
CA ALA A 64 -9.23 0.05 3.12
C ALA A 64 -9.32 -1.21 2.23
N VAL A 65 -9.35 -1.04 0.90
CA VAL A 65 -9.29 -2.15 -0.06
C VAL A 65 -7.97 -2.90 0.07
N LEU A 66 -6.86 -2.18 0.05
CA LEU A 66 -5.51 -2.74 0.11
C LEU A 66 -5.29 -3.58 1.37
N ARG A 67 -5.83 -3.16 2.52
CA ARG A 67 -5.80 -3.94 3.78
C ARG A 67 -6.52 -5.27 3.65
N ARG A 68 -7.73 -5.28 3.08
CA ARG A 68 -8.49 -6.53 2.86
C ARG A 68 -7.76 -7.45 1.89
N SER A 69 -7.24 -6.88 0.79
CA SER A 69 -6.48 -7.63 -0.21
C SER A 69 -5.20 -8.23 0.36
N ALA A 70 -4.50 -7.53 1.26
CA ALA A 70 -3.30 -8.04 1.91
C ALA A 70 -3.63 -9.25 2.80
N ILE A 71 -4.72 -9.19 3.59
CA ILE A 71 -5.16 -10.29 4.45
C ILE A 71 -5.51 -11.53 3.61
N VAL A 72 -6.30 -11.35 2.55
CA VAL A 72 -6.67 -12.46 1.65
C VAL A 72 -5.42 -13.05 0.99
N ASN A 73 -4.47 -12.20 0.58
CA ASN A 73 -3.22 -12.66 -0.02
C ASN A 73 -2.33 -13.44 0.96
N GLN A 74 -2.35 -13.10 2.25
CA GLN A 74 -1.65 -13.85 3.28
C GLN A 74 -2.32 -15.22 3.52
N LEU A 75 -3.66 -15.26 3.59
CA LEU A 75 -4.42 -16.50 3.79
C LEU A 75 -4.26 -17.51 2.63
N TYR A 76 -4.24 -17.00 1.39
CA TYR A 76 -4.11 -17.81 0.18
C TYR A 76 -2.74 -17.67 -0.50
N GLY A 77 -1.71 -17.31 0.27
CA GLY A 77 -0.35 -17.17 -0.23
C GLY A 77 0.18 -18.50 -0.80
N GLY A 78 0.74 -18.44 -2.01
CA GLY A 78 1.40 -19.57 -2.65
C GLY A 78 2.88 -19.69 -2.29
N TRP A 79 3.55 -20.67 -2.90
CA TRP A 79 4.99 -20.83 -2.78
C TRP A 79 5.75 -19.65 -3.41
N ARG A 80 6.99 -19.47 -2.95
CA ARG A 80 7.85 -18.39 -3.42
C ARG A 80 8.18 -18.58 -4.90
N LEU A 81 8.28 -17.46 -5.61
CA LEU A 81 8.76 -17.48 -6.99
C LEU A 81 10.28 -17.70 -7.01
N ALA A 82 10.81 -18.30 -8.09
CA ALA A 82 12.25 -18.53 -8.25
C ALA A 82 13.10 -17.25 -8.22
N VAL A 83 12.49 -16.09 -8.50
CA VAL A 83 13.14 -14.77 -8.43
C VAL A 83 13.30 -14.24 -7.01
N GLU A 84 12.69 -14.89 -6.02
CA GLU A 84 12.74 -14.44 -4.64
C GLU A 84 14.00 -14.94 -3.93
N ASP A 85 14.66 -14.02 -3.23
CA ASP A 85 15.88 -14.30 -2.47
C ASP A 85 15.62 -15.32 -1.34
N PRO A 86 16.25 -16.51 -1.37
CA PRO A 86 16.02 -17.57 -0.40
C PRO A 86 16.46 -17.18 1.02
N SER A 87 17.35 -16.18 1.18
CA SER A 87 17.87 -15.75 2.48
C SER A 87 16.88 -14.89 3.29
N LYS A 88 15.82 -14.37 2.66
CA LYS A 88 14.83 -13.53 3.35
C LYS A 88 13.82 -14.33 4.15
N PRO A 89 13.44 -13.87 5.36
CA PRO A 89 12.46 -14.55 6.21
C PRO A 89 11.12 -14.69 5.46
N VAL A 90 10.55 -15.88 5.57
CA VAL A 90 9.27 -16.24 4.95
C VAL A 90 8.15 -15.65 5.79
N LEU A 91 7.24 -14.90 5.16
CA LEU A 91 5.92 -14.67 5.74
C LEU A 91 5.13 -15.93 5.46
N GLU A 92 5.22 -16.88 6.37
CA GLU A 92 4.51 -18.14 6.24
C GLU A 92 3.01 -17.92 6.28
N ARG A 93 2.32 -18.84 5.61
CA ARG A 93 0.88 -18.98 5.68
C ARG A 93 0.51 -19.17 7.15
N SER A 94 -0.52 -18.48 7.64
CA SER A 94 -0.88 -18.43 9.08
C SER A 94 -1.40 -19.76 9.64
N ASP A 95 -1.42 -20.79 8.82
CA ASP A 95 -1.91 -22.15 9.04
C ASP A 95 -0.82 -23.14 9.51
N ASN A 96 0.40 -22.66 9.80
CA ASN A 96 1.45 -23.41 10.51
C ASN A 96 1.50 -23.08 12.01
#